data_AF-A0A815A8E7-F1
#
_entry.id   AF-A0A815A8E7-F1
#
_cell.length_a   1.000
_cell.length_b   1.000
_cell.length_c   1.000
_cell.angle_alpha   90.00
_cell.angle_beta   90.00
_cell.angle_gamma   90.00
#
_symmetry.space_group_name_H-M   'P 1'
#
loop_
_entity.id
_entity.type
_entity.pdbx_description
1 polymer ?
#
loop_
_entity_poly.entity_id
_entity_poly.type
_entity_poly.pdbx_seq_one_letter_code
_entity_poly.pdbx_strand_id
1 'polypeptide(L)'
;MHQDVLSSRVQSYDGIPAWLYDKFPAPAHAYPWPLNSAPPVGDWFFGYITEACSHGFQCLYDNVSGAVESMSKFWRLVAKTFGGYSNVLGYELINEPWAGNYIANPFLILPGIAGSTNLQPLYDKLAKAIRSVDKKTLIFYEPVTWGVRLNGKYVGTGFTHVPGGDSYRDRSVLSYHYYCIVLSLDPVPGNGTIPIFERVLCDDIEGPAVFESVRVDLLRLGGSAFLTEFGGCDDSPTCDEQLRWALGAADEFYQSWAYWGAVRDQKTTIDRLARVLTFDAFDINKDGTVSFDEFLIAYSAARNGNLDDRLDLVFRVYDISDDGFIDEEELTKLIVALYDLVGKTNRKGDHDPKRRAAQIMAKLDANGDKKLTKAEFVSGCKADPFLRRLLDPNS
;
A
#
# COMPACT_ATOMS: atom_id res chain seq x y z
N MET A 1 9.39 -15.72 3.94
CA MET A 1 10.56 -15.97 4.82
C MET A 1 11.16 -14.62 5.09
N HIS A 2 10.94 -14.08 6.29
CA HIS A 2 11.40 -12.76 6.76
C HIS A 2 12.88 -12.78 7.20
N GLN A 3 13.61 -11.65 7.08
CA GLN A 3 14.89 -11.43 7.77
C GLN A 3 15.29 -9.95 7.90
N ASP A 4 15.89 -9.57 9.03
CA ASP A 4 16.70 -8.34 9.18
C ASP A 4 18.15 -8.65 9.54
N VAL A 5 19.06 -8.20 8.68
CA VAL A 5 20.54 -8.29 8.76
C VAL A 5 21.13 -9.69 8.72
N LEU A 6 20.59 -10.54 7.84
CA LEU A 6 21.11 -11.87 7.48
C LEU A 6 21.18 -12.95 8.58
N SER A 7 21.86 -12.73 9.69
CA SER A 7 21.99 -13.67 10.81
C SER A 7 22.38 -12.92 12.09
N SER A 8 21.99 -13.46 13.26
CA SER A 8 22.37 -12.92 14.57
C SER A 8 23.90 -12.80 14.78
N ARG A 9 24.70 -13.46 13.93
CA ARG A 9 26.17 -13.33 13.89
C ARG A 9 26.67 -11.98 13.42
N VAL A 10 25.89 -11.27 12.61
CA VAL A 10 26.25 -9.95 12.08
C VAL A 10 25.48 -8.86 12.83
N GLN A 11 24.17 -9.03 12.97
CA GLN A 11 23.30 -8.19 13.78
C GLN A 11 21.91 -8.83 13.89
N SER A 12 21.07 -8.32 14.81
CA SER A 12 19.62 -8.59 14.83
C SER A 12 19.27 -10.09 14.98
N TYR A 13 18.22 -10.56 14.28
CA TYR A 13 17.60 -11.88 14.39
C TYR A 13 18.24 -12.93 13.46
N ASP A 14 18.02 -14.22 13.77
CA ASP A 14 18.43 -15.32 12.88
C ASP A 14 17.39 -15.56 11.76
N GLY A 15 17.53 -14.87 10.63
CA GLY A 15 16.84 -15.24 9.39
C GLY A 15 17.59 -16.36 8.68
N ILE A 16 18.89 -16.18 8.44
CA ILE A 16 19.80 -17.26 8.07
C ILE A 16 20.36 -17.88 9.35
N PRO A 17 20.22 -19.20 9.55
CA PRO A 17 20.67 -19.85 10.77
C PRO A 17 22.16 -19.69 11.00
N ALA A 18 22.55 -19.41 12.25
CA ALA A 18 23.95 -19.26 12.65
C ALA A 18 24.85 -20.43 12.21
N TRP A 19 24.35 -21.69 12.25
CA TRP A 19 25.14 -22.86 11.83
C TRP A 19 25.55 -22.82 10.35
N LEU A 20 24.79 -22.14 9.49
CA LEU A 20 25.10 -21.99 8.08
C LEU A 20 26.07 -20.82 7.90
N TYR A 21 25.81 -19.70 8.57
CA TYR A 21 26.70 -18.54 8.55
C TYR A 21 28.10 -18.88 9.06
N ASP A 22 28.21 -19.67 10.13
CA ASP A 22 29.48 -20.12 10.72
C ASP A 22 30.32 -20.99 9.75
N LYS A 23 29.75 -21.45 8.63
CA LYS A 23 30.46 -22.18 7.56
C LYS A 23 30.91 -21.29 6.40
N PHE A 24 30.56 -20.01 6.41
CA PHE A 24 31.04 -19.07 5.39
C PHE A 24 32.49 -18.67 5.71
N PRO A 25 33.31 -18.41 4.68
CA PRO A 25 34.61 -17.79 4.90
C PRO A 25 34.42 -16.44 5.61
N ALA A 26 35.38 -16.08 6.45
CA ALA A 26 35.35 -14.79 7.13
C ALA A 26 35.58 -13.65 6.09
N PRO A 27 34.89 -12.50 6.24
CA PRO A 27 35.19 -11.30 5.45
C PRO A 27 36.60 -10.78 5.76
N ALA A 28 37.16 -9.96 4.87
CA ALA A 28 38.48 -9.34 5.10
C ALA A 28 38.41 -8.30 6.23
N HIS A 29 37.38 -7.45 6.22
CA HIS A 29 37.14 -6.41 7.21
C HIS A 29 35.67 -6.38 7.62
N ALA A 30 35.28 -7.28 8.54
CA ALA A 30 33.89 -7.42 9.02
C ALA A 30 33.14 -6.09 9.22
N TYR A 31 33.82 -5.08 9.78
CA TYR A 31 33.31 -3.72 9.95
C TYR A 31 34.28 -2.73 9.25
N PRO A 32 33.89 -2.17 8.08
CA PRO A 32 34.71 -1.17 7.39
C PRO A 32 34.56 0.21 8.06
N TRP A 33 35.62 1.01 8.05
CA TRP A 33 35.61 2.37 8.61
C TRP A 33 34.44 3.21 8.04
N PRO A 34 33.70 3.97 8.88
CA PRO A 34 33.97 4.30 10.29
C PRO A 34 33.43 3.29 11.31
N LEU A 35 32.83 2.18 10.88
CA LEU A 35 32.33 1.14 11.79
C LEU A 35 33.52 0.31 12.30
N ASN A 36 33.72 0.28 13.63
CA ASN A 36 34.75 -0.54 14.28
C ASN A 36 34.18 -1.79 14.97
N SER A 37 32.86 -1.92 15.00
CA SER A 37 32.11 -3.01 15.62
C SER A 37 30.72 -3.12 14.97
N ALA A 38 29.97 -4.16 15.32
CA ALA A 38 28.55 -4.25 14.95
C ALA A 38 27.80 -2.99 15.42
N PRO A 39 26.89 -2.43 14.60
CA PRO A 39 26.06 -1.32 15.04
C PRO A 39 25.13 -1.75 16.19
N PRO A 40 24.68 -0.81 17.04
CA PRO A 40 23.65 -1.09 18.05
C PRO A 40 22.40 -1.71 17.42
N VAL A 41 21.67 -2.56 18.17
CA VAL A 41 20.44 -3.20 17.66
C VAL A 41 19.39 -2.17 17.22
N GLY A 42 19.37 -0.99 17.85
CA GLY A 42 18.49 0.12 17.45
C GLY A 42 18.79 0.70 16.07
N ASP A 43 20.02 0.53 15.58
CA ASP A 43 20.47 1.00 14.26
C ASP A 43 20.74 -0.20 13.33
N TRP A 44 19.82 -1.16 13.32
CA TRP A 44 19.93 -2.42 12.57
C TRP A 44 20.20 -2.22 11.07
N PHE A 45 19.71 -1.13 10.48
CA PHE A 45 19.95 -0.82 9.07
C PHE A 45 21.46 -0.74 8.75
N PHE A 46 22.27 -0.17 9.64
CA PHE A 46 23.72 -0.07 9.42
C PHE A 46 24.42 -1.44 9.40
N GLY A 47 23.75 -2.51 9.81
CA GLY A 47 24.25 -3.87 9.63
C GLY A 47 24.42 -4.26 8.18
N TYR A 48 23.52 -3.82 7.30
CA TYR A 48 23.56 -4.14 5.87
C TYR A 48 24.79 -3.56 5.17
N ILE A 49 25.27 -2.40 5.62
CA ILE A 49 26.48 -1.75 5.07
C ILE A 49 27.79 -2.32 5.63
N THR A 50 27.73 -3.34 6.49
CA THR A 50 28.95 -4.04 6.95
C THR A 50 29.45 -5.01 5.88
N GLU A 51 30.77 -5.23 5.84
CA GLU A 51 31.34 -6.28 4.98
C GLU A 51 30.86 -7.65 5.46
N ALA A 52 30.71 -7.88 6.77
CA ALA A 52 30.22 -9.15 7.30
C ALA A 52 28.84 -9.54 6.79
N CYS A 53 27.91 -8.59 6.71
CA CYS A 53 26.57 -8.83 6.15
C CYS A 53 26.64 -9.04 4.64
N SER A 54 27.28 -8.09 3.95
CA SER A 54 27.37 -8.07 2.49
C SER A 54 28.10 -9.30 1.93
N HIS A 55 29.18 -9.73 2.60
CA HIS A 55 29.90 -10.96 2.31
C HIS A 55 29.07 -12.21 2.58
N GLY A 56 28.31 -12.24 3.68
CA GLY A 56 27.42 -13.36 4.00
C GLY A 56 26.30 -13.55 2.98
N PHE A 57 25.68 -12.45 2.52
CA PHE A 57 24.71 -12.49 1.42
C PHE A 57 25.35 -13.00 0.14
N GLN A 58 26.57 -12.56 -0.20
CA GLN A 58 27.27 -13.08 -1.37
C GLN A 58 27.56 -14.58 -1.24
N CYS A 59 27.96 -15.05 -0.06
CA CYS A 59 28.16 -16.49 0.20
C CYS A 59 26.87 -17.29 0.03
N LEU A 60 25.72 -16.74 0.45
CA LEU A 60 24.41 -17.33 0.23
C LEU A 60 24.12 -17.45 -1.28
N TYR A 61 24.34 -16.38 -2.05
CA TYR A 61 24.08 -16.33 -3.49
C TYR A 61 25.01 -17.24 -4.29
N ASP A 62 26.28 -17.25 -3.95
CA ASP A 62 27.32 -18.08 -4.58
C ASP A 62 27.24 -19.56 -4.15
N ASN A 63 26.29 -19.90 -3.30
CA ASN A 63 26.08 -21.25 -2.78
C ASN A 63 27.28 -21.82 -1.99
N VAL A 64 28.00 -20.94 -1.30
CA VAL A 64 29.10 -21.33 -0.44
C VAL A 64 28.58 -22.29 0.65
N SER A 65 29.32 -23.37 0.90
CA SER A 65 28.96 -24.37 1.91
C SER A 65 27.57 -25.01 1.72
N GLY A 66 27.03 -24.97 0.49
CA GLY A 66 25.74 -25.55 0.13
C GLY A 66 24.53 -24.75 0.64
N ALA A 67 24.67 -23.43 0.73
CA ALA A 67 23.64 -22.53 1.26
C ALA A 67 22.33 -22.59 0.44
N VAL A 68 22.41 -22.52 -0.88
CA VAL A 68 21.26 -22.61 -1.78
C VAL A 68 20.64 -24.00 -1.75
N GLU A 69 21.40 -25.08 -1.61
CA GLU A 69 20.80 -26.41 -1.42
C GLU A 69 20.04 -26.50 -0.10
N SER A 70 20.59 -25.92 0.96
CA SER A 70 19.94 -25.88 2.28
C SER A 70 18.64 -25.09 2.21
N MET A 71 18.65 -23.93 1.57
CA MET A 71 17.47 -23.09 1.36
C MET A 71 16.44 -23.75 0.43
N SER A 72 16.89 -24.47 -0.61
CA SER A 72 16.03 -25.26 -1.48
C SER A 72 15.35 -26.40 -0.74
N LYS A 73 16.07 -27.09 0.17
CA LYS A 73 15.50 -28.14 1.03
C LYS A 73 14.46 -27.56 1.99
N PHE A 74 14.75 -26.41 2.59
CA PHE A 74 13.80 -25.67 3.43
C PHE A 74 12.51 -25.36 2.65
N TRP A 75 12.62 -24.68 1.51
CA TRP A 75 11.46 -24.29 0.72
C TRP A 75 10.66 -25.47 0.18
N ARG A 76 11.34 -26.55 -0.23
CA ARG A 76 10.67 -27.80 -0.61
C ARG A 76 9.91 -28.42 0.57
N LEU A 77 10.44 -28.36 1.79
CA LEU A 77 9.75 -28.87 2.97
C LEU A 77 8.50 -28.03 3.28
N VAL A 78 8.63 -26.69 3.27
CA VAL A 78 7.51 -25.75 3.45
C VAL A 78 6.41 -26.02 2.41
N ALA A 79 6.76 -26.05 1.13
CA ALA A 79 5.81 -26.30 0.05
C ALA A 79 5.15 -27.68 0.13
N LYS A 80 5.90 -28.73 0.48
CA LYS A 80 5.33 -30.06 0.69
C LYS A 80 4.31 -30.08 1.84
N THR A 81 4.55 -29.25 2.86
CA THR A 81 3.70 -29.19 4.05
C THR A 81 2.43 -28.38 3.79
N PHE A 82 2.57 -27.23 3.11
CA PHE A 82 1.51 -26.23 3.03
C PHE A 82 0.80 -26.15 1.66
N GLY A 83 1.33 -26.76 0.60
CA GLY A 83 0.82 -26.57 -0.77
C GLY A 83 -0.59 -27.11 -1.06
N GLY A 84 -1.18 -27.87 -0.13
CA GLY A 84 -2.55 -28.36 -0.21
C GLY A 84 -3.59 -27.46 0.49
N TYR A 85 -3.16 -26.42 1.19
CA TYR A 85 -4.03 -25.59 2.02
C TYR A 85 -4.55 -24.39 1.23
N SER A 86 -5.88 -24.28 1.12
CA SER A 86 -6.53 -23.19 0.35
C SER A 86 -6.38 -21.81 0.99
N ASN A 87 -6.06 -21.74 2.28
CA ASN A 87 -5.82 -20.51 3.02
C ASN A 87 -4.34 -20.08 3.04
N VAL A 88 -3.47 -20.79 2.32
CA VAL A 88 -2.09 -20.37 2.09
C VAL A 88 -2.03 -19.67 0.74
N LEU A 89 -1.89 -18.35 0.76
CA LEU A 89 -1.86 -17.54 -0.46
C LEU A 89 -0.61 -17.84 -1.32
N GLY A 90 0.57 -17.86 -0.68
CA GLY A 90 1.83 -17.96 -1.38
C GLY A 90 3.06 -18.13 -0.49
N TYR A 91 4.21 -18.22 -1.14
CA TYR A 91 5.52 -18.36 -0.52
C TYR A 91 6.42 -17.19 -0.91
N GLU A 92 6.70 -16.31 0.04
CA GLU A 92 7.67 -15.22 -0.14
C GLU A 92 9.09 -15.69 0.10
N LEU A 93 9.89 -15.72 -0.97
CA LEU A 93 11.16 -16.43 -1.02
C LEU A 93 12.21 -15.88 -0.04
N ILE A 94 12.29 -14.57 0.09
CA ILE A 94 13.16 -13.86 1.03
C ILE A 94 12.68 -12.41 1.12
N ASN A 95 12.65 -11.90 2.34
CA ASN A 95 12.32 -10.52 2.69
C ASN A 95 13.53 -9.63 2.55
N GLU A 96 13.37 -8.47 1.93
CA GLU A 96 14.39 -7.42 1.79
C GLU A 96 15.79 -7.94 1.43
N PRO A 97 15.93 -8.71 0.34
CA PRO A 97 17.22 -9.29 -0.02
C PRO A 97 18.27 -8.19 -0.29
N TRP A 98 19.41 -8.29 0.39
CA TRP A 98 20.51 -7.35 0.17
C TRP A 98 21.24 -7.62 -1.16
N ALA A 99 21.86 -6.59 -1.73
CA ALA A 99 22.52 -6.67 -3.03
C ALA A 99 23.68 -7.67 -3.12
N GLY A 100 24.29 -8.05 -1.99
CA GLY A 100 25.49 -8.90 -1.93
C GLY A 100 26.74 -8.09 -1.56
N ASN A 101 27.93 -8.60 -1.91
CA ASN A 101 29.18 -7.99 -1.49
C ASN A 101 29.55 -6.77 -2.34
N TYR A 102 28.93 -5.63 -2.05
CA TYR A 102 29.18 -4.39 -2.80
C TYR A 102 30.57 -3.81 -2.56
N ILE A 103 31.26 -4.19 -1.50
CA ILE A 103 32.65 -3.76 -1.26
C ILE A 103 33.58 -4.44 -2.27
N ALA A 104 33.36 -5.72 -2.54
CA ALA A 104 34.08 -6.44 -3.59
C ALA A 104 33.60 -6.07 -5.00
N ASN A 105 32.30 -5.79 -5.17
CA ASN A 105 31.71 -5.38 -6.45
C ASN A 105 30.74 -4.19 -6.27
N PRO A 106 31.23 -2.94 -6.38
CA PRO A 106 30.41 -1.74 -6.16
C PRO A 106 29.19 -1.60 -7.07
N PHE A 107 29.20 -2.26 -8.24
CA PHE A 107 28.07 -2.19 -9.18
C PHE A 107 26.81 -2.90 -8.66
N LEU A 108 26.91 -3.76 -7.64
CA LEU A 108 25.75 -4.44 -7.06
C LEU A 108 24.71 -3.47 -6.47
N ILE A 109 25.12 -2.27 -6.05
CA ILE A 109 24.20 -1.25 -5.54
C ILE A 109 23.38 -0.60 -6.66
N LEU A 110 23.83 -0.66 -7.92
CA LEU A 110 23.07 -0.11 -9.02
C LEU A 110 21.79 -0.93 -9.26
N PRO A 111 20.62 -0.28 -9.46
CA PRO A 111 19.36 -0.97 -9.71
C PRO A 111 19.47 -1.99 -10.84
N GLY A 112 18.97 -3.19 -10.58
CA GLY A 112 18.88 -4.29 -11.53
C GLY A 112 20.12 -5.18 -11.62
N ILE A 113 21.30 -4.73 -11.17
CA ILE A 113 22.52 -5.56 -11.24
C ILE A 113 22.38 -6.75 -10.30
N ALA A 114 22.21 -6.53 -9.00
CA ALA A 114 22.05 -7.62 -8.03
C ALA A 114 20.82 -8.51 -8.31
N GLY A 115 19.73 -7.94 -8.85
CA GLY A 115 18.56 -8.70 -9.25
C GLY A 115 18.88 -9.74 -10.32
N SER A 116 19.62 -9.34 -11.37
CA SER A 116 19.99 -10.23 -12.47
C SER A 116 21.13 -11.20 -12.11
N THR A 117 22.11 -10.77 -11.32
CA THR A 117 23.31 -11.57 -11.04
C THR A 117 23.16 -12.50 -9.84
N ASN A 118 22.47 -12.05 -8.78
CA ASN A 118 22.37 -12.76 -7.51
C ASN A 118 20.97 -13.34 -7.28
N LEU A 119 19.92 -12.52 -7.38
CA LEU A 119 18.57 -12.93 -6.97
C LEU A 119 17.91 -13.85 -7.98
N GLN A 120 17.98 -13.56 -9.27
CA GLN A 120 17.31 -14.36 -10.28
C GLN A 120 17.80 -15.83 -10.30
N PRO A 121 19.12 -16.12 -10.33
CA PRO A 121 19.60 -17.51 -10.29
C PRO A 121 19.24 -18.24 -9.00
N LEU A 122 19.21 -17.52 -7.87
CA LEU A 122 18.75 -18.05 -6.60
C LEU A 122 17.26 -18.44 -6.70
N TYR A 123 16.41 -17.51 -7.11
CA TYR A 123 14.96 -17.70 -7.17
C TYR A 123 14.55 -18.81 -8.13
N ASP A 124 15.23 -18.98 -9.25
CA ASP A 124 14.97 -20.09 -10.17
C ASP A 124 15.24 -21.45 -9.51
N LYS A 125 16.32 -21.56 -8.73
CA LYS A 125 16.64 -22.79 -7.99
C LYS A 125 15.59 -23.08 -6.92
N LEU A 126 15.17 -22.06 -6.17
CA LEU A 126 14.14 -22.20 -5.13
C LEU A 126 12.77 -22.55 -5.73
N ALA A 127 12.37 -21.84 -6.78
CA ALA A 127 11.14 -22.11 -7.52
C ALA A 127 11.14 -23.53 -8.05
N LYS A 128 12.24 -24.02 -8.63
CA LYS A 128 12.36 -25.43 -9.06
C LYS A 128 12.19 -26.40 -7.89
N ALA A 129 12.76 -26.11 -6.72
CA ALA A 129 12.62 -26.94 -5.53
C ALA A 129 11.17 -26.97 -5.01
N ILE A 130 10.50 -25.83 -4.92
CA ILE A 130 9.08 -25.69 -4.55
C ILE A 130 8.20 -26.44 -5.56
N ARG A 131 8.37 -26.14 -6.85
CA ARG A 131 7.61 -26.74 -7.94
C ARG A 131 7.84 -28.25 -8.08
N SER A 132 8.86 -28.83 -7.44
CA SER A 132 9.01 -30.29 -7.38
C SER A 132 7.93 -30.98 -6.54
N VAL A 133 7.29 -30.27 -5.62
CA VAL A 133 6.28 -30.81 -4.68
C VAL A 133 4.95 -30.04 -4.69
N ASP A 134 4.95 -28.78 -5.12
CA ASP A 134 3.76 -27.94 -5.19
C ASP A 134 3.72 -27.16 -6.51
N LYS A 135 2.76 -27.54 -7.37
CA LYS A 135 2.59 -26.96 -8.71
C LYS A 135 1.74 -25.69 -8.72
N LYS A 136 1.02 -25.37 -7.65
CA LYS A 136 -0.10 -24.42 -7.71
C LYS A 136 0.14 -23.13 -6.95
N THR A 137 0.58 -23.21 -5.70
CA THR A 137 0.67 -22.07 -4.77
C THR A 137 1.54 -20.95 -5.34
N LEU A 138 1.14 -19.70 -5.10
CA LEU A 138 1.85 -18.53 -5.62
C LEU A 138 3.28 -18.46 -5.03
N ILE A 139 4.23 -17.99 -5.83
CA ILE A 139 5.57 -17.64 -5.35
C ILE A 139 5.69 -16.13 -5.37
N PHE A 140 5.93 -15.56 -4.20
CA PHE A 140 6.21 -14.15 -3.98
C PHE A 140 7.73 -13.96 -4.00
N TYR A 141 8.21 -13.00 -4.77
CA TYR A 141 9.64 -12.75 -4.94
C TYR A 141 9.92 -11.25 -4.93
N GLU A 142 10.87 -10.87 -4.09
CA GLU A 142 11.27 -9.47 -3.94
C GLU A 142 12.54 -9.17 -4.74
N PRO A 143 12.64 -7.97 -5.32
CA PRO A 143 13.92 -7.41 -5.73
C PRO A 143 14.71 -6.97 -4.50
N VAL A 144 15.93 -6.50 -4.72
CA VAL A 144 16.57 -5.64 -3.72
C VAL A 144 15.66 -4.43 -3.46
N THR A 145 15.50 -4.00 -2.20
CA THR A 145 14.45 -3.04 -1.79
C THR A 145 14.46 -1.73 -2.58
N TRP A 146 15.62 -1.20 -2.95
CA TRP A 146 15.72 0.00 -3.78
C TRP A 146 15.61 -0.26 -5.29
N GLY A 147 15.53 -1.51 -5.73
CA GLY A 147 15.44 -1.91 -7.14
C GLY A 147 14.16 -1.43 -7.82
N VAL A 148 13.08 -1.21 -7.07
CA VAL A 148 11.82 -0.67 -7.59
C VAL A 148 11.81 0.85 -7.73
N ARG A 149 12.81 1.57 -7.24
CA ARG A 149 12.79 3.05 -7.23
C ARG A 149 13.04 3.69 -8.59
N LEU A 150 13.62 2.94 -9.52
CA LEU A 150 13.94 3.44 -10.86
C LEU A 150 13.36 2.48 -11.90
N ASN A 151 12.59 3.03 -12.85
CA ASN A 151 12.02 2.27 -13.95
C ASN A 151 12.83 2.48 -15.24
N GLY A 152 12.92 1.45 -16.09
CA GLY A 152 13.56 1.57 -17.39
C GLY A 152 13.94 0.26 -18.04
N LYS A 153 14.34 0.32 -19.31
CA LYS A 153 14.71 -0.89 -20.08
C LYS A 153 15.96 -1.59 -19.55
N TYR A 154 16.83 -0.85 -18.87
CA TYR A 154 18.13 -1.32 -18.35
C TYR A 154 18.33 -1.02 -16.85
N VAL A 155 17.27 -0.59 -16.15
CA VAL A 155 17.22 -0.25 -14.71
C VAL A 155 15.90 -0.75 -14.14
N GLY A 156 15.85 -1.12 -12.85
CA GLY A 156 14.65 -1.69 -12.23
C GLY A 156 14.99 -2.88 -11.34
N THR A 157 14.08 -3.85 -11.25
CA THR A 157 14.29 -5.04 -10.41
C THR A 157 15.42 -5.93 -10.89
N GLY A 158 15.74 -5.91 -12.20
CA GLY A 158 16.81 -6.70 -12.80
C GLY A 158 16.40 -8.12 -13.22
N PHE A 159 15.21 -8.58 -12.84
CA PHE A 159 14.70 -9.87 -13.30
C PHE A 159 14.46 -9.86 -14.79
N THR A 160 14.72 -10.96 -15.49
CA THR A 160 14.40 -11.12 -16.93
C THR A 160 13.18 -12.01 -17.16
N HIS A 161 12.79 -12.80 -16.16
CA HIS A 161 11.58 -13.62 -16.13
C HIS A 161 11.15 -13.84 -14.67
N VAL A 162 9.92 -14.32 -14.48
CA VAL A 162 9.42 -14.74 -13.16
C VAL A 162 10.16 -15.99 -12.66
N PRO A 163 10.27 -16.22 -11.33
CA PRO A 163 11.00 -17.37 -10.79
C PRO A 163 10.59 -18.71 -11.39
N GLY A 164 11.56 -19.46 -11.91
CA GLY A 164 11.37 -20.75 -12.56
C GLY A 164 11.01 -20.67 -14.04
N GLY A 165 10.88 -19.47 -14.61
CA GLY A 165 10.65 -19.22 -16.03
C GLY A 165 9.20 -18.87 -16.40
N ASP A 166 9.02 -18.44 -17.65
CA ASP A 166 7.79 -17.85 -18.18
C ASP A 166 6.52 -18.72 -18.05
N SER A 167 6.67 -20.05 -17.94
CA SER A 167 5.54 -20.95 -17.72
C SER A 167 4.85 -20.76 -16.36
N TYR A 168 5.46 -20.02 -15.43
CA TYR A 168 4.92 -19.77 -14.10
C TYR A 168 4.39 -18.35 -13.91
N ARG A 169 4.27 -17.56 -14.98
CA ARG A 169 3.72 -16.18 -14.91
C ARG A 169 2.34 -16.14 -14.26
N ASP A 170 1.52 -17.16 -14.43
CA ASP A 170 0.18 -17.27 -13.85
C ASP A 170 0.16 -17.52 -12.33
N ARG A 171 1.33 -17.68 -11.70
CA ARG A 171 1.47 -18.01 -10.27
C ARG A 171 2.72 -17.43 -9.63
N SER A 172 3.17 -16.30 -10.15
CA SER A 172 4.32 -15.54 -9.65
C SER A 172 3.87 -14.13 -9.32
N VAL A 173 4.30 -13.67 -8.15
CA VAL A 173 3.92 -12.37 -7.58
C VAL A 173 5.18 -11.59 -7.26
N LEU A 174 5.38 -10.45 -7.92
CA LEU A 174 6.42 -9.50 -7.56
C LEU A 174 6.01 -8.81 -6.25
N SER A 175 6.64 -9.20 -5.15
CA SER A 175 6.47 -8.48 -3.89
C SER A 175 7.44 -7.31 -3.81
N TYR A 176 6.99 -6.22 -3.18
CA TYR A 176 7.78 -5.01 -3.02
C TYR A 176 7.33 -4.24 -1.78
N HIS A 177 8.24 -3.41 -1.26
CA HIS A 177 7.99 -2.57 -0.09
C HIS A 177 7.94 -1.10 -0.48
N TYR A 178 7.20 -0.31 0.28
CA TYR A 178 7.23 1.14 0.18
C TYR A 178 7.38 1.79 1.55
N TYR A 179 8.59 2.31 1.79
CA TYR A 179 8.92 3.21 2.88
C TYR A 179 9.58 4.45 2.26
N CYS A 180 9.05 5.64 2.52
CA CYS A 180 9.68 6.85 2.01
C CYS A 180 11.06 7.02 2.64
N ILE A 181 12.10 7.09 1.82
CA ILE A 181 13.49 7.04 2.31
C ILE A 181 13.85 8.27 3.13
N VAL A 182 13.30 9.42 2.77
CA VAL A 182 13.60 10.70 3.43
C VAL A 182 13.08 10.67 4.86
N LEU A 183 11.90 10.10 5.06
CA LEU A 183 11.27 9.94 6.37
C LEU A 183 11.88 8.77 7.15
N SER A 184 12.47 7.80 6.46
CA SER A 184 13.19 6.69 7.09
C SER A 184 14.58 7.09 7.59
N LEU A 185 15.23 8.07 6.94
CA LEU A 185 16.58 8.57 7.29
C LEU A 185 16.55 9.71 8.31
N ASP A 186 15.49 10.51 8.33
CA ASP A 186 15.25 11.57 9.31
C ASP A 186 13.80 11.49 9.81
N PRO A 187 13.49 10.58 10.74
CA PRO A 187 12.13 10.41 11.23
C PRO A 187 11.66 11.69 11.93
N VAL A 188 10.64 12.33 11.36
CA VAL A 188 10.00 13.51 11.95
C VAL A 188 9.52 13.15 13.35
N PRO A 189 9.91 13.89 14.40
CA PRO A 189 9.51 13.56 15.76
C PRO A 189 8.00 13.79 15.96
N GLY A 190 7.23 12.71 16.09
CA GLY A 190 5.84 12.69 16.56
C GLY A 190 4.92 13.72 15.90
N ASN A 191 4.16 14.48 16.70
CA ASN A 191 3.21 15.55 16.31
C ASN A 191 3.77 16.67 15.39
N GLY A 192 5.01 16.58 14.91
CA GLY A 192 5.55 17.46 13.89
C GLY A 192 4.93 17.19 12.51
N THR A 193 4.65 18.25 11.76
CA THR A 193 4.28 18.17 10.34
C THR A 193 5.49 17.78 9.50
N ILE A 194 5.34 16.84 8.57
CA ILE A 194 6.37 16.57 7.54
C ILE A 194 6.66 17.89 6.82
N PRO A 195 7.93 18.33 6.72
CA PRO A 195 8.22 19.53 5.97
C PRO A 195 7.90 19.33 4.47
N ILE A 196 7.46 20.42 3.83
CA ILE A 196 6.78 20.35 2.53
C ILE A 196 7.64 19.71 1.42
N PHE A 197 8.97 19.88 1.48
CA PHE A 197 9.86 19.33 0.45
C PHE A 197 9.99 17.81 0.55
N GLU A 198 10.08 17.30 1.77
CA GLU A 198 10.14 15.88 2.09
C GLU A 198 8.83 15.21 1.68
N ARG A 199 7.70 15.87 1.95
CA ARG A 199 6.38 15.40 1.51
C ARG A 199 6.27 15.31 -0.01
N VAL A 200 6.62 16.38 -0.74
CA VAL A 200 6.61 16.37 -2.21
C VAL A 200 7.52 15.27 -2.76
N LEU A 201 8.68 15.06 -2.14
CA LEU A 201 9.59 14.00 -2.57
C LEU A 201 9.00 12.60 -2.37
N CYS A 202 8.30 12.35 -1.25
CA CYS A 202 7.61 11.08 -1.03
C CYS A 202 6.40 10.90 -1.96
N ASP A 203 5.47 11.86 -1.91
CA ASP A 203 4.11 11.72 -2.44
C ASP A 203 4.06 11.96 -3.96
N ASP A 204 4.89 12.86 -4.49
CA ASP A 204 4.84 13.29 -5.89
C ASP A 204 5.99 12.73 -6.74
N ILE A 205 7.02 12.15 -6.12
CA ILE A 205 8.23 11.68 -6.83
C ILE A 205 8.55 10.22 -6.54
N GLU A 206 8.93 9.89 -5.30
CA GLU A 206 9.42 8.55 -4.93
C GLU A 206 8.32 7.50 -5.01
N GLY A 207 7.19 7.76 -4.38
CA GLY A 207 6.04 6.88 -4.36
C GLY A 207 5.54 6.54 -5.76
N PRO A 208 5.14 7.53 -6.59
CA PRO A 208 4.70 7.27 -7.96
C PRO A 208 5.75 6.53 -8.80
N ALA A 209 7.04 6.86 -8.61
CA ALA A 209 8.13 6.15 -9.32
C ALA A 209 8.20 4.66 -8.94
N VAL A 210 8.01 4.30 -7.67
CA VAL A 210 8.00 2.91 -7.20
C VAL A 210 6.83 2.14 -7.81
N PHE A 211 5.60 2.64 -7.68
CA PHE A 211 4.41 1.97 -8.21
C PHE A 211 4.46 1.85 -9.74
N GLU A 212 4.94 2.88 -10.43
CA GLU A 212 5.11 2.85 -11.88
C GLU A 212 6.21 1.86 -12.30
N SER A 213 7.30 1.76 -11.55
CA SER A 213 8.35 0.77 -11.81
C SER A 213 7.84 -0.66 -11.68
N VAL A 214 7.08 -0.95 -10.63
CA VAL A 214 6.40 -2.23 -10.45
C VAL A 214 5.48 -2.50 -11.63
N ARG A 215 4.66 -1.53 -12.05
CA ARG A 215 3.77 -1.66 -13.20
C ARG A 215 4.54 -1.98 -14.49
N VAL A 216 5.65 -1.30 -14.75
CA VAL A 216 6.52 -1.55 -15.91
C VAL A 216 7.11 -2.96 -15.87
N ASP A 217 7.54 -3.43 -14.70
CA ASP A 217 8.06 -4.78 -14.55
C ASP A 217 6.98 -5.86 -14.72
N LEU A 218 5.74 -5.61 -14.26
CA LEU A 218 4.62 -6.52 -14.55
C LEU A 218 4.31 -6.62 -16.04
N LEU A 219 4.33 -5.51 -16.77
CA LEU A 219 4.14 -5.53 -18.22
C LEU A 219 5.23 -6.32 -18.96
N ARG A 220 6.45 -6.35 -18.40
CA ARG A 220 7.61 -7.00 -19.00
C ARG A 220 7.74 -8.48 -18.62
N LEU A 221 7.54 -8.80 -17.34
CA LEU A 221 7.74 -10.12 -16.76
C LEU A 221 6.46 -10.97 -16.79
N GLY A 222 5.30 -10.33 -16.75
CA GLY A 222 4.02 -10.96 -16.43
C GLY A 222 3.87 -11.21 -14.92
N GLY A 223 2.78 -11.87 -14.54
CA GLY A 223 2.43 -12.11 -13.14
C GLY A 223 1.60 -11.00 -12.51
N SER A 224 1.62 -10.97 -11.19
CA SER A 224 0.93 -9.96 -10.36
C SER A 224 1.92 -9.30 -9.42
N ALA A 225 1.52 -8.25 -8.71
CA ALA A 225 2.34 -7.68 -7.65
C ALA A 225 1.54 -7.54 -6.34
N PHE A 226 2.29 -7.38 -5.25
CA PHE A 226 1.75 -7.26 -3.90
C PHE A 226 2.68 -6.36 -3.07
N LEU A 227 2.14 -5.30 -2.50
CA LEU A 227 2.84 -4.41 -1.56
C LEU A 227 2.94 -5.12 -0.20
N THR A 228 3.98 -5.90 0.02
CA THR A 228 4.09 -6.79 1.19
C THR A 228 4.47 -6.07 2.46
N GLU A 229 5.05 -4.88 2.35
CA GLU A 229 5.28 -4.00 3.50
C GLU A 229 5.19 -2.52 3.15
N PHE A 230 4.56 -1.77 4.05
CA PHE A 230 4.53 -0.32 4.10
C PHE A 230 4.07 0.10 5.50
N GLY A 231 4.29 1.37 5.85
CA GLY A 231 3.90 1.90 7.15
C GLY A 231 5.01 1.82 8.19
N GLY A 232 4.80 1.13 9.31
CA GLY A 232 5.79 1.06 10.40
C GLY A 232 6.02 2.38 11.17
N CYS A 233 5.09 3.33 11.05
CA CYS A 233 5.16 4.64 11.70
C CYS A 233 4.42 4.70 13.06
N ASP A 234 4.62 5.78 13.82
CA ASP A 234 4.04 6.00 15.14
C ASP A 234 2.54 6.41 15.09
N ASP A 235 1.88 6.56 16.25
CA ASP A 235 0.49 7.06 16.29
C ASP A 235 0.47 8.59 16.18
N SER A 236 0.70 9.09 14.97
CA SER A 236 0.75 10.51 14.65
C SER A 236 -0.13 10.85 13.43
N PRO A 237 -0.63 12.10 13.31
CA PRO A 237 -1.32 12.56 12.09
C PRO A 237 -0.45 12.41 10.83
N THR A 238 0.85 12.61 10.99
CA THR A 238 1.86 12.41 9.95
C THR A 238 1.88 10.97 9.42
N CYS A 239 1.79 9.98 10.31
CA CYS A 239 1.67 8.58 9.91
C CYS A 239 0.36 8.30 9.16
N ASP A 240 -0.77 8.87 9.62
CA ASP A 240 -2.06 8.71 8.93
C ASP A 240 -2.04 9.28 7.51
N GLU A 241 -1.40 10.43 7.30
CA GLU A 241 -1.25 11.01 5.96
C GLU A 241 -0.44 10.12 5.02
N GLN A 242 0.69 9.56 5.48
CA GLN A 242 1.47 8.63 4.67
C GLN A 242 0.69 7.35 4.34
N LEU A 243 -0.09 6.85 5.30
CA LEU A 243 -0.91 5.66 5.10
C LEU A 243 -2.04 5.92 4.11
N ARG A 244 -2.72 7.06 4.20
CA ARG A 244 -3.72 7.48 3.20
C ARG A 244 -3.12 7.54 1.81
N TRP A 245 -1.94 8.16 1.68
CA TRP A 245 -1.26 8.23 0.38
C TRP A 245 -0.92 6.83 -0.15
N ALA A 246 -0.31 5.97 0.65
CA ALA A 246 0.12 4.64 0.22
C ALA A 246 -1.06 3.73 -0.15
N LEU A 247 -2.17 3.81 0.61
CA LEU A 247 -3.40 3.08 0.33
C LEU A 247 -4.09 3.62 -0.93
N GLY A 248 -4.12 4.96 -1.11
CA GLY A 248 -4.63 5.58 -2.32
C GLY A 248 -3.84 5.18 -3.58
N ALA A 249 -2.51 5.14 -3.48
CA ALA A 249 -1.65 4.64 -4.55
C ALA A 249 -1.88 3.14 -4.80
N ALA A 250 -2.08 2.33 -3.76
CA ALA A 250 -2.42 0.94 -3.91
C ALA A 250 -3.77 0.75 -4.64
N ASP A 251 -4.78 1.56 -4.34
CA ASP A 251 -6.07 1.54 -5.05
C ASP A 251 -5.92 1.98 -6.51
N GLU A 252 -5.20 3.07 -6.79
CA GLU A 252 -4.97 3.59 -8.14
C GLU A 252 -4.30 2.55 -9.05
N PHE A 253 -3.30 1.85 -8.51
CA PHE A 253 -2.54 0.83 -9.23
C PHE A 253 -3.14 -0.59 -9.09
N TYR A 254 -4.28 -0.76 -8.41
CA TYR A 254 -4.92 -2.05 -8.13
C TYR A 254 -3.97 -3.07 -7.45
N GLN A 255 -3.21 -2.61 -6.46
CA GLN A 255 -2.21 -3.39 -5.74
C GLN A 255 -2.78 -3.90 -4.41
N SER A 256 -2.69 -5.20 -4.20
CA SER A 256 -2.93 -5.79 -2.87
C SER A 256 -1.79 -5.43 -1.92
N TRP A 257 -2.08 -5.35 -0.62
CA TRP A 257 -1.12 -4.86 0.36
C TRP A 257 -1.17 -5.61 1.70
N ALA A 258 -0.06 -5.56 2.43
CA ALA A 258 0.09 -6.01 3.80
C ALA A 258 0.84 -4.94 4.61
N TYR A 259 0.19 -4.42 5.65
CA TYR A 259 0.75 -3.37 6.50
C TYR A 259 1.82 -3.94 7.44
N TRP A 260 2.92 -3.21 7.61
CA TRP A 260 3.98 -3.57 8.55
C TRP A 260 3.60 -3.16 9.99
N GLY A 261 3.23 -4.14 10.82
CA GLY A 261 2.86 -3.92 12.22
C GLY A 261 3.03 -5.17 13.10
N ALA A 262 3.54 -4.99 14.32
CA ALA A 262 3.78 -6.10 15.24
C ALA A 262 2.47 -6.69 15.80
N VAL A 263 2.36 -8.02 15.84
CA VAL A 263 1.20 -8.78 16.34
C VAL A 263 0.82 -8.41 17.80
N ARG A 264 1.75 -7.86 18.59
CA ARG A 264 1.49 -7.43 19.98
C ARG A 264 0.59 -6.19 20.07
N ASP A 265 0.38 -5.48 18.96
CA ASP A 265 -0.42 -4.26 18.91
C ASP A 265 -1.51 -4.32 17.82
N GLN A 266 -2.06 -5.52 17.58
CA GLN A 266 -3.11 -5.73 16.58
C GLN A 266 -4.29 -4.79 16.77
N LYS A 267 -4.66 -4.46 18.02
CA LYS A 267 -5.76 -3.55 18.26
C LYS A 267 -5.45 -2.15 17.76
N THR A 268 -4.29 -1.56 18.08
CA THR A 268 -3.97 -0.22 17.60
C THR A 268 -3.73 -0.18 16.09
N THR A 269 -3.16 -1.26 15.52
CA THR A 269 -2.92 -1.36 14.07
C THR A 269 -4.25 -1.46 13.32
N ILE A 270 -5.17 -2.32 13.78
CA ILE A 270 -6.51 -2.44 13.21
C ILE A 270 -7.28 -1.14 13.42
N ASP A 271 -7.24 -0.55 14.62
CA ASP A 271 -7.91 0.72 14.91
C ASP A 271 -7.35 1.86 14.05
N ARG A 272 -6.05 1.86 13.74
CA ARG A 272 -5.40 2.85 12.86
C ARG A 272 -5.76 2.66 11.39
N LEU A 273 -5.65 1.43 10.87
CA LEU A 273 -6.08 1.14 9.50
C LEU A 273 -7.58 1.39 9.35
N ALA A 274 -8.39 1.02 10.34
CA ALA A 274 -9.81 1.36 10.37
C ALA A 274 -10.01 2.87 10.41
N ARG A 275 -9.26 3.63 11.21
CA ARG A 275 -9.32 5.11 11.24
C ARG A 275 -9.02 5.69 9.86
N VAL A 276 -7.93 5.28 9.22
CA VAL A 276 -7.50 5.74 7.91
C VAL A 276 -8.51 5.36 6.82
N LEU A 277 -8.87 4.09 6.72
CA LEU A 277 -9.84 3.60 5.73
C LEU A 277 -11.25 4.16 5.95
N THR A 278 -11.67 4.35 7.21
CA THR A 278 -12.95 4.99 7.52
C THR A 278 -12.90 6.46 7.18
N PHE A 279 -11.81 7.16 7.51
CA PHE A 279 -11.65 8.55 7.11
C PHE A 279 -11.71 8.69 5.59
N ASP A 280 -11.00 7.85 4.84
CA ASP A 280 -11.02 7.85 3.37
C ASP A 280 -12.39 7.47 2.79
N ALA A 281 -13.18 6.66 3.49
CA ALA A 281 -14.56 6.38 3.11
C ALA A 281 -15.51 7.57 3.36
N PHE A 282 -15.14 8.47 4.28
CA PHE A 282 -15.90 9.67 4.62
C PHE A 282 -15.47 10.86 3.76
N ASP A 283 -14.17 11.05 3.55
CA ASP A 283 -13.58 12.05 2.64
C ASP A 283 -13.78 11.60 1.17
N ILE A 284 -14.95 11.96 0.64
CA ILE A 284 -15.42 11.55 -0.69
C ILE A 284 -14.70 12.36 -1.77
N ASN A 285 -14.43 13.64 -1.52
CA ASN A 285 -13.81 14.52 -2.50
C ASN A 285 -12.26 14.48 -2.45
N LYS A 286 -11.68 13.75 -1.49
CA LYS A 286 -10.24 13.54 -1.28
C LYS A 286 -9.49 14.83 -0.99
N ASP A 287 -10.14 15.79 -0.32
CA ASP A 287 -9.52 17.08 0.04
C ASP A 287 -8.74 17.04 1.36
N GLY A 288 -8.74 15.90 2.06
CA GLY A 288 -8.03 15.68 3.31
C GLY A 288 -8.78 16.18 4.54
N THR A 289 -10.02 16.64 4.38
CA THR A 289 -10.95 16.98 5.46
C THR A 289 -12.26 16.19 5.31
N VAL A 290 -13.05 16.12 6.38
CA VAL A 290 -14.42 15.59 6.30
C VAL A 290 -15.35 16.76 6.60
N SER A 291 -15.96 17.30 5.55
CA SER A 291 -17.01 18.29 5.66
C SER A 291 -18.22 17.71 6.41
N PHE A 292 -19.08 18.58 6.94
CA PHE A 292 -20.31 18.13 7.60
C PHE A 292 -21.17 17.29 6.65
N ASP A 293 -21.17 17.63 5.35
CA ASP A 293 -21.93 16.95 4.33
C ASP A 293 -21.38 15.55 4.01
N GLU A 294 -20.05 15.41 3.93
CA GLU A 294 -19.36 14.12 3.81
C GLU A 294 -19.64 13.21 4.99
N PHE A 295 -19.58 13.76 6.21
CA PHE A 295 -19.93 13.03 7.41
C PHE A 295 -21.38 12.50 7.35
N LEU A 296 -22.33 13.32 6.92
CA LEU A 296 -23.73 12.92 6.80
C LEU A 296 -23.95 11.84 5.75
N ILE A 297 -23.30 11.94 4.60
CA ILE A 297 -23.42 10.94 3.53
C ILE A 297 -22.84 9.61 3.99
N ALA A 298 -21.63 9.62 4.53
CA ALA A 298 -20.99 8.42 5.04
C ALA A 298 -21.76 7.83 6.24
N TYR A 299 -22.29 8.66 7.14
CA TYR A 299 -23.17 8.20 8.22
C TYR A 299 -24.50 7.61 7.69
N SER A 300 -25.09 8.21 6.65
CA SER A 300 -26.30 7.69 5.99
C SER A 300 -26.05 6.35 5.30
N ALA A 301 -24.89 6.20 4.65
CA ALA A 301 -24.47 5.00 3.93
C ALA A 301 -24.06 3.87 4.89
N ALA A 302 -23.40 4.20 6.00
CA ALA A 302 -23.00 3.27 7.06
C ALA A 302 -24.20 2.74 7.87
N ARG A 303 -25.32 3.46 7.86
CA ARG A 303 -26.57 2.97 8.44
C ARG A 303 -27.15 1.88 7.55
N ASN A 304 -27.25 0.66 8.09
CA ASN A 304 -28.08 -0.39 7.48
C ASN A 304 -29.52 0.13 7.36
N GLY A 305 -29.99 0.34 6.13
CA GLY A 305 -31.30 0.89 5.81
C GLY A 305 -31.50 0.91 4.30
N ASN A 306 -32.75 0.89 3.86
CA ASN A 306 -33.06 1.02 2.44
C ASN A 306 -32.91 2.49 1.98
N LEU A 307 -33.06 2.76 0.68
CA LEU A 307 -32.94 4.12 0.13
C LEU A 307 -33.87 5.15 0.82
N ASP A 308 -35.04 4.73 1.31
CA ASP A 308 -35.95 5.61 2.06
C ASP A 308 -35.35 6.02 3.40
N ASP A 309 -34.75 5.09 4.15
CA ASP A 309 -34.11 5.41 5.45
C ASP A 309 -32.95 6.42 5.30
N ARG A 310 -32.24 6.38 4.16
CA ARG A 310 -31.16 7.32 3.82
C ARG A 310 -31.71 8.69 3.46
N LEU A 311 -32.72 8.74 2.58
CA LEU A 311 -33.38 10.00 2.19
C LEU A 311 -34.08 10.67 3.37
N ASP A 312 -34.64 9.88 4.30
CA ASP A 312 -35.23 10.34 5.55
C ASP A 312 -34.21 11.03 6.47
N LEU A 313 -32.96 10.58 6.45
CA LEU A 313 -31.89 11.22 7.19
C LEU A 313 -31.48 12.53 6.52
N VAL A 314 -31.26 12.52 5.20
CA VAL A 314 -30.92 13.72 4.43
C VAL A 314 -31.99 14.80 4.62
N PHE A 315 -33.28 14.44 4.54
CA PHE A 315 -34.39 15.37 4.75
C PHE A 315 -34.31 16.06 6.12
N ARG A 316 -34.14 15.28 7.20
CA ARG A 316 -34.06 15.80 8.58
C ARG A 316 -32.88 16.73 8.83
N VAL A 317 -31.82 16.61 8.05
CA VAL A 317 -30.62 17.41 8.28
C VAL A 317 -30.69 18.74 7.54
N TYR A 318 -31.34 18.75 6.37
CA TYR A 318 -31.49 19.96 5.57
C TYR A 318 -32.79 20.72 5.83
N ASP A 319 -33.77 20.14 6.53
CA ASP A 319 -34.78 20.87 7.29
C ASP A 319 -34.10 21.54 8.50
N ILE A 320 -33.35 22.61 8.22
CA ILE A 320 -32.53 23.34 9.20
C ILE A 320 -33.44 24.04 10.22
N SER A 321 -34.61 24.48 9.76
CA SER A 321 -35.60 25.17 10.59
C SER A 321 -36.43 24.24 11.48
N ASP A 322 -36.35 22.92 11.27
CA ASP A 322 -37.13 21.87 11.96
C ASP A 322 -38.65 22.12 11.85
N ASP A 323 -39.08 22.68 10.70
CA ASP A 323 -40.49 23.03 10.45
C ASP A 323 -41.25 21.91 9.71
N GLY A 324 -40.56 20.83 9.35
CA GLY A 324 -41.08 19.67 8.64
C GLY A 324 -41.04 19.80 7.12
N PHE A 325 -40.38 20.84 6.59
CA PHE A 325 -40.27 21.14 5.17
C PHE A 325 -38.84 21.52 4.77
N ILE A 326 -38.54 21.42 3.49
CA ILE A 326 -37.32 22.02 2.91
C ILE A 326 -37.75 23.19 2.02
N ASP A 327 -37.34 24.39 2.39
CA ASP A 327 -37.56 25.59 1.58
C ASP A 327 -36.46 25.81 0.52
N GLU A 328 -36.60 26.85 -0.30
CA GLU A 328 -35.66 27.14 -1.39
C GLU A 328 -34.25 27.50 -0.88
N GLU A 329 -34.14 28.09 0.31
CA GLU A 329 -32.86 28.47 0.91
C GLU A 329 -32.13 27.25 1.47
N GLU A 330 -32.86 26.38 2.17
CA GLU A 330 -32.39 25.07 2.64
C GLU A 330 -31.98 24.17 1.48
N LEU A 331 -32.79 24.11 0.41
CA LEU A 331 -32.46 23.37 -0.81
C LEU A 331 -31.23 23.95 -1.53
N THR A 332 -31.03 25.27 -1.49
CA THR A 332 -29.82 25.91 -2.02
C THR A 332 -28.58 25.46 -1.25
N LYS A 333 -28.65 25.39 0.08
CA LYS A 333 -27.54 24.91 0.93
C LYS A 333 -27.20 23.46 0.63
N LEU A 334 -28.21 22.60 0.45
CA LEU A 334 -28.03 21.22 0.00
C LEU A 334 -27.29 21.15 -1.34
N ILE A 335 -27.64 21.97 -2.33
CA ILE A 335 -26.97 21.96 -3.63
C ILE A 335 -25.54 22.47 -3.55
N VAL A 336 -25.26 23.47 -2.71
CA VAL A 336 -23.89 23.94 -2.47
C VAL A 336 -23.04 22.80 -1.91
N ALA A 337 -23.53 22.12 -0.87
CA ALA A 337 -22.89 20.96 -0.28
C ALA A 337 -22.61 19.86 -1.32
N LEU A 338 -23.60 19.52 -2.16
CA LEU A 338 -23.45 18.55 -3.24
C LEU A 338 -22.39 18.96 -4.27
N TYR A 339 -22.25 20.25 -4.56
CA TYR A 339 -21.20 20.74 -5.47
C TYR A 339 -19.81 20.70 -4.86
N ASP A 340 -19.67 21.02 -3.57
CA ASP A 340 -18.40 20.86 -2.85
C ASP A 340 -17.97 19.39 -2.81
N LEU A 341 -18.92 18.49 -2.54
CA LEU A 341 -18.70 17.05 -2.50
C LEU A 341 -18.20 16.47 -3.84
N VAL A 342 -18.77 16.89 -4.97
CA VAL A 342 -18.37 16.37 -6.30
C VAL A 342 -17.27 17.21 -6.96
N GLY A 343 -16.61 18.10 -6.21
CA GLY A 343 -15.51 18.94 -6.70
C GLY A 343 -15.91 19.94 -7.79
N LYS A 344 -17.20 20.34 -7.84
CA LYS A 344 -17.72 21.20 -8.91
C LYS A 344 -17.46 22.68 -8.62
N THR A 345 -16.39 23.21 -9.21
CA THR A 345 -15.93 24.59 -9.00
C THR A 345 -16.69 25.63 -9.84
N ASN A 346 -17.28 25.25 -10.98
CA ASN A 346 -18.05 26.18 -11.82
C ASN A 346 -19.51 26.30 -11.34
N ARG A 347 -19.79 27.38 -10.60
CA ARG A 347 -21.10 27.70 -9.99
C ARG A 347 -21.85 28.83 -10.70
N LYS A 348 -21.71 28.93 -12.03
CA LYS A 348 -22.34 30.00 -12.83
C LYS A 348 -23.35 29.43 -13.83
N GLY A 349 -24.27 30.30 -14.29
CA GLY A 349 -25.27 29.94 -15.30
C GLY A 349 -26.22 28.85 -14.79
N ASP A 350 -26.34 27.75 -15.54
CA ASP A 350 -27.19 26.61 -15.16
C ASP A 350 -26.63 25.79 -13.98
N HIS A 351 -25.41 26.08 -13.54
CA HIS A 351 -24.78 25.50 -12.35
C HIS A 351 -24.76 26.48 -11.17
N ASP A 352 -25.46 27.60 -11.24
CA ASP A 352 -25.69 28.45 -10.06
C ASP A 352 -26.56 27.69 -9.03
N PRO A 353 -26.13 27.56 -7.76
CA PRO A 353 -26.86 26.77 -6.75
C PRO A 353 -28.28 27.25 -6.52
N LYS A 354 -28.53 28.57 -6.47
CA LYS A 354 -29.87 29.12 -6.27
C LYS A 354 -30.77 28.82 -7.46
N ARG A 355 -30.28 29.05 -8.67
CA ARG A 355 -31.02 28.75 -9.90
C ARG A 355 -31.32 27.25 -10.01
N ARG A 356 -30.39 26.40 -9.59
CA ARG A 356 -30.58 24.95 -9.59
C ARG A 356 -31.58 24.52 -8.51
N ALA A 357 -31.54 25.13 -7.32
CA ALA A 357 -32.52 24.90 -6.26
C ALA A 357 -33.92 25.26 -6.75
N ALA A 358 -34.10 26.44 -7.34
CA ALA A 358 -35.39 26.85 -7.92
C ALA A 358 -35.88 25.87 -9.01
N GLN A 359 -34.99 25.37 -9.88
CA GLN A 359 -35.33 24.38 -10.91
C GLN A 359 -35.75 23.03 -10.32
N ILE A 360 -35.08 22.60 -9.25
CA ILE A 360 -35.38 21.34 -8.57
C ILE A 360 -36.67 21.49 -7.77
N MET A 361 -36.83 22.58 -7.01
CA MET A 361 -38.06 22.94 -6.30
C MET A 361 -39.25 22.89 -7.25
N ALA A 362 -39.18 23.57 -8.40
CA ALA A 362 -40.26 23.57 -9.39
C ALA A 362 -40.60 22.19 -10.01
N LYS A 363 -39.71 21.19 -9.86
CA LYS A 363 -39.96 19.81 -10.31
C LYS A 363 -40.49 18.92 -9.19
N LEU A 364 -40.07 19.17 -7.95
CA LEU A 364 -40.35 18.34 -6.79
C LEU A 364 -41.62 18.78 -6.05
N ASP A 365 -41.85 20.09 -6.00
CA ASP A 365 -43.00 20.73 -5.36
C ASP A 365 -44.26 20.49 -6.19
N ALA A 366 -45.01 19.44 -5.84
CA ALA A 366 -46.17 19.01 -6.60
C ALA A 366 -47.41 19.88 -6.30
N ASN A 367 -47.46 20.48 -5.11
CA ASN A 367 -48.59 21.27 -4.63
C ASN A 367 -48.42 22.79 -4.88
N GLY A 368 -47.20 23.24 -5.20
CA GLY A 368 -46.85 24.62 -5.54
C GLY A 368 -46.73 25.57 -4.34
N ASP A 369 -46.55 25.05 -3.13
CA ASP A 369 -46.47 25.85 -1.89
C ASP A 369 -45.05 26.38 -1.58
N LYS A 370 -44.07 26.06 -2.44
CA LYS A 370 -42.64 26.39 -2.33
C LYS A 370 -41.93 25.74 -1.13
N LYS A 371 -42.50 24.67 -0.59
CA LYS A 371 -41.97 23.91 0.53
C LYS A 371 -42.02 22.41 0.19
N LEU A 372 -40.87 21.75 0.16
CA LEU A 372 -40.86 20.31 -0.08
C LEU A 372 -41.25 19.57 1.19
N THR A 373 -42.37 18.86 1.15
CA THR A 373 -42.63 17.83 2.15
C THR A 373 -41.63 16.69 2.00
N LYS A 374 -41.44 15.93 3.08
CA LYS A 374 -40.63 14.71 3.06
C LYS A 374 -41.02 13.75 1.92
N ALA A 375 -42.31 13.59 1.65
CA ALA A 375 -42.80 12.72 0.59
C ALA A 375 -42.39 13.21 -0.81
N GLU A 376 -42.50 14.52 -1.06
CA GLU A 376 -42.09 15.15 -2.32
C GLU A 376 -40.59 15.07 -2.53
N PHE A 377 -39.81 15.35 -1.47
CA PHE A 377 -38.36 15.24 -1.48
C PHE A 377 -37.90 13.81 -1.81
N VAL A 378 -38.38 12.81 -1.05
CA VAL A 378 -38.02 11.40 -1.25
C VAL A 378 -38.41 10.92 -2.65
N SER A 379 -39.65 11.21 -3.05
CA SER A 379 -40.19 10.77 -4.35
C SER A 379 -39.34 11.30 -5.50
N GLY A 380 -38.99 12.58 -5.48
CA GLY A 380 -38.27 13.13 -6.62
C GLY A 380 -36.74 12.99 -6.54
N CYS A 381 -36.15 12.79 -5.37
CA CYS A 381 -34.77 12.27 -5.29
C CYS A 381 -34.66 10.86 -5.90
N LYS A 382 -35.68 10.00 -5.74
CA LYS A 382 -35.73 8.69 -6.39
C LYS A 382 -35.94 8.77 -7.91
N ALA A 383 -36.62 9.82 -8.38
CA ALA A 383 -36.87 10.07 -9.79
C ALA A 383 -35.68 10.75 -10.50
N ASP A 384 -34.79 11.42 -9.76
CA ASP A 384 -33.59 12.06 -10.30
C ASP A 384 -32.41 11.06 -10.38
N PRO A 385 -31.92 10.72 -11.59
CA PRO A 385 -30.86 9.72 -11.74
C PRO A 385 -29.53 10.09 -11.10
N PHE A 386 -29.24 11.40 -10.97
CA PHE A 386 -27.99 11.87 -10.38
C PHE A 386 -28.02 11.74 -8.85
N LEU A 387 -29.10 12.22 -8.21
CA LEU A 387 -29.26 12.12 -6.75
C LEU A 387 -29.39 10.66 -6.30
N ARG A 388 -30.09 9.83 -7.07
CA ARG A 388 -30.18 8.39 -6.81
C ARG A 388 -28.80 7.71 -6.81
N ARG A 389 -27.96 8.02 -7.80
CA ARG A 389 -26.61 7.42 -7.90
C ARG A 389 -25.69 7.84 -6.76
N LEU A 390 -25.87 9.06 -6.25
CA LEU A 390 -25.08 9.59 -5.15
C LEU A 390 -25.47 8.94 -3.81
N LEU A 391 -26.76 8.72 -3.58
CA LEU A 391 -27.30 8.22 -2.30
C LEU A 391 -27.47 6.68 -2.28
N ASP A 392 -27.39 6.05 -3.44
CA ASP A 392 -27.33 4.60 -3.61
C ASP A 392 -26.26 4.19 -4.66
N PRO A 393 -24.97 4.17 -4.25
CA PRO A 393 -23.86 3.87 -5.15
C PRO A 393 -23.89 2.44 -5.74
N ASN A 394 -24.74 1.55 -5.21
CA ASN A 394 -24.89 0.16 -5.66
C ASN A 394 -26.07 -0.04 -6.63
N SER A 395 -26.77 1.04 -7.03
CA SER A 395 -28.00 0.98 -7.86
C SER A 395 -27.82 1.20 -9.36
#